data_AF-A0A660UM10-F1
#
_entry.id   AF-A0A660UM10-F1
#
_cell.length_a   1.000
_cell.length_b   1.000
_cell.length_c   1.000
_cell.angle_alpha   90.00
_cell.angle_beta   90.00
_cell.angle_gamma   90.00
#
_symmetry.space_group_name_H-M   'P 1'
#
loop_
_entity.id
_entity.type
_entity.pdbx_description
1 polymer ?
#
loop_
_entity_poly.entity_id
_entity_poly.type
_entity_poly.pdbx_seq_one_letter_code
_entity_poly.pdbx_strand_id
1 'polypeptide(L)'
;MPKDIEQLYARRMKRYTTAMRNEKPDMIPIRPFVAEFTAVYAGFNCQQVTHDYNMAFEAAIKCAKDFDWDAVVANMVYVWTGLTEQQGTKYYAVPGIDLDADTGFQYREPPEDEAFMKPDEYDSLCEDPTGFLYNVWLPRVSGDVVAPGEPNTFRNNVAMLKGGIAMLNYFNAFGPQIERLTNECGTVSAIAGILKAPLDILADKLRGYVGLCHDLLERPDKVIAACEALMPHLTHVALSGADPDKNVPIAIWMHRGCVPFISHEHFKSIYWATLKPVIQEINSHGHQV
;
A
#
# COMPACT_ATOMS: atom_id res chain seq x y z
N MET A 1 -6.25 -33.38 -14.13
CA MET A 1 -6.04 -31.91 -14.09
C MET A 1 -6.14 -31.34 -12.68
N PRO A 2 -7.16 -31.61 -11.83
CA PRO A 2 -7.23 -31.02 -10.48
C PRO A 2 -6.08 -31.43 -9.56
N LYS A 3 -5.69 -32.72 -9.58
CA LYS A 3 -4.60 -33.26 -8.76
C LYS A 3 -3.22 -32.70 -9.09
N ASP A 4 -3.01 -32.17 -10.29
CA ASP A 4 -1.71 -31.64 -10.73
C ASP A 4 -1.52 -30.21 -10.22
N ILE A 5 -2.57 -29.38 -10.32
CA ILE A 5 -2.54 -28.00 -9.81
C ILE A 5 -2.42 -27.94 -8.29
N GLU A 6 -3.13 -28.81 -7.56
CA GLU A 6 -3.02 -28.90 -6.10
C GLU A 6 -1.60 -29.29 -5.67
N GLN A 7 -0.98 -30.26 -6.35
CA GLN A 7 0.40 -30.68 -6.09
C GLN A 7 1.40 -29.58 -6.46
N LEU A 8 1.16 -28.87 -7.56
CA LEU A 8 1.95 -27.72 -7.99
C LEU A 8 1.91 -26.61 -6.95
N TYR A 9 0.71 -26.25 -6.48
CA TYR A 9 0.52 -25.27 -5.42
C TYR A 9 1.27 -25.68 -4.15
N ALA A 10 1.08 -26.91 -3.67
CA ALA A 10 1.73 -27.40 -2.46
C ALA A 10 3.27 -27.33 -2.57
N ARG A 11 3.83 -27.66 -3.73
CA ARG A 11 5.27 -27.56 -4.00
C ARG A 11 5.75 -26.11 -3.98
N ARG A 12 5.06 -25.20 -4.71
CA ARG A 12 5.40 -23.77 -4.77
C ARG A 12 5.25 -23.09 -3.41
N MET A 13 4.20 -23.42 -2.68
CA MET A 13 3.94 -22.95 -1.31
C MET A 13 5.05 -23.37 -0.36
N LYS A 14 5.44 -24.65 -0.38
CA LYS A 14 6.56 -25.13 0.42
C LYS A 14 7.86 -24.41 0.04
N ARG A 15 8.18 -24.30 -1.25
CA ARG A 15 9.38 -23.61 -1.74
C ARG A 15 9.44 -22.15 -1.28
N TYR A 16 8.36 -21.41 -1.51
CA TYR A 16 8.27 -20.00 -1.18
C TYR A 16 8.37 -19.75 0.33
N THR A 17 7.59 -20.47 1.13
CA THR A 17 7.58 -20.28 2.59
C THR A 17 8.87 -20.77 3.27
N THR A 18 9.51 -21.82 2.77
CA THR A 18 10.85 -22.23 3.22
C THR A 18 11.88 -21.13 2.96
N ALA A 19 11.87 -20.49 1.79
CA ALA A 19 12.77 -19.37 1.50
C ALA A 19 12.49 -18.16 2.43
N MET A 20 11.21 -17.82 2.65
CA MET A 20 10.83 -16.73 3.56
C MET A 20 11.23 -16.96 5.02
N ARG A 21 11.42 -18.22 5.42
CA ARG A 21 11.91 -18.61 6.76
C ARG A 21 13.44 -18.64 6.85
N ASN A 22 14.16 -18.18 5.83
CA ASN A 22 15.62 -18.25 5.71
C ASN A 22 16.16 -19.70 5.76
N GLU A 23 15.35 -20.68 5.33
CA GLU A 23 15.75 -22.08 5.20
C GLU A 23 16.15 -22.40 3.75
N LYS A 24 16.59 -23.64 3.48
CA LYS A 24 16.99 -24.09 2.15
C LYS A 24 15.80 -24.73 1.40
N PRO A 25 15.18 -24.06 0.42
CA PRO A 25 14.15 -24.66 -0.43
C PRO A 25 14.74 -25.69 -1.41
N ASP A 26 13.87 -26.41 -2.12
CA ASP A 26 14.24 -27.35 -3.18
C ASP A 26 14.93 -26.64 -4.36
N MET A 27 14.54 -25.39 -4.63
CA MET A 27 15.18 -24.47 -5.57
C MET A 27 14.80 -23.01 -5.24
N ILE A 28 15.45 -22.04 -5.88
CA ILE A 28 15.16 -20.61 -5.68
C ILE A 28 13.73 -20.30 -6.16
N PRO A 29 12.82 -19.76 -5.33
CA PRO A 29 11.49 -19.37 -5.77
C PRO A 29 11.53 -18.12 -6.65
N ILE A 30 10.65 -18.06 -7.65
CA ILE A 30 10.45 -16.91 -8.53
C ILE A 30 9.18 -16.17 -8.08
N ARG A 31 9.37 -14.96 -7.53
CA ARG A 31 8.30 -14.03 -7.16
C ARG A 31 8.59 -12.66 -7.76
N PRO A 32 8.04 -12.32 -8.93
CA PRO A 32 8.20 -11.00 -9.51
C PRO A 32 7.16 -10.02 -8.97
N PHE A 33 7.51 -8.73 -8.99
CA PHE A 33 6.56 -7.64 -8.87
C PHE A 33 6.76 -6.72 -10.07
N VAL A 34 5.87 -6.83 -11.06
CA VAL A 34 6.07 -6.26 -12.41
C VAL A 34 4.97 -5.27 -12.81
N ALA A 35 4.05 -4.95 -11.89
CA ALA A 35 3.06 -3.89 -12.04
C ALA A 35 2.35 -3.88 -13.42
N GLU A 36 2.36 -2.76 -14.14
CA GLU A 36 1.69 -2.55 -15.43
C GLU A 36 2.17 -3.49 -16.55
N PHE A 37 3.32 -4.16 -16.39
CA PHE A 37 3.74 -5.20 -17.34
C PHE A 37 2.68 -6.29 -17.51
N THR A 38 1.98 -6.69 -16.43
CA THR A 38 0.95 -7.73 -16.54
C THR A 38 -0.19 -7.28 -17.45
N ALA A 39 -0.54 -5.99 -17.41
CA ALA A 39 -1.55 -5.40 -18.27
C ALA A 39 -1.13 -5.49 -19.74
N VAL A 40 0.07 -4.99 -20.07
CA VAL A 40 0.62 -5.01 -21.42
C VAL A 40 0.70 -6.45 -21.95
N TYR A 41 1.19 -7.39 -21.14
CA TYR A 41 1.28 -8.81 -21.51
C TYR A 41 -0.10 -9.45 -21.75
N ALA A 42 -1.13 -9.00 -21.01
CA ALA A 42 -2.50 -9.46 -21.18
C ALA A 42 -3.27 -8.76 -22.31
N GLY A 43 -2.67 -7.77 -22.98
CA GLY A 43 -3.33 -6.99 -24.03
C GLY A 43 -4.23 -5.88 -23.50
N PHE A 44 -4.02 -5.44 -22.26
CA PHE A 44 -4.68 -4.29 -21.66
C PHE A 44 -3.73 -3.09 -21.57
N ASN A 45 -4.29 -1.88 -21.46
CA ASN A 45 -3.52 -0.68 -21.12
C ASN A 45 -3.65 -0.29 -19.65
N CYS A 46 -2.85 0.70 -19.23
CA CYS A 46 -2.80 1.21 -17.86
C CYS A 46 -4.17 1.71 -17.37
N GLN A 47 -4.91 2.43 -18.22
CA GLN A 47 -6.27 2.89 -17.91
C GLN A 47 -7.21 1.74 -17.56
N GLN A 48 -7.28 0.71 -18.40
CA GLN A 48 -8.20 -0.41 -18.22
C GLN A 48 -7.99 -1.11 -16.88
N VAL A 49 -6.75 -1.48 -16.56
CA VAL A 49 -6.43 -2.18 -15.30
C VAL A 49 -6.51 -1.27 -14.07
N THR A 50 -6.35 0.06 -14.25
CA THR A 50 -6.52 1.04 -13.16
C THR A 50 -8.00 1.36 -12.91
N HIS A 51 -8.86 1.31 -13.93
CA HIS A 51 -10.29 1.62 -13.81
C HIS A 51 -11.10 0.41 -13.36
N ASP A 52 -10.72 -0.79 -13.82
CA ASP A 52 -11.35 -2.06 -13.44
C ASP A 52 -10.31 -3.03 -12.87
N TYR A 53 -10.32 -3.19 -11.55
CA TYR A 53 -9.42 -4.12 -10.88
C TYR A 53 -9.66 -5.58 -11.28
N ASN A 54 -10.83 -5.94 -11.84
CA ASN A 54 -11.04 -7.29 -12.35
C ASN A 54 -10.18 -7.55 -13.59
N MET A 55 -9.97 -6.54 -14.44
CA MET A 55 -9.03 -6.66 -15.56
C MET A 55 -7.59 -6.79 -15.06
N ALA A 56 -7.23 -6.10 -13.97
CA ALA A 56 -5.93 -6.27 -13.32
C ALA A 56 -5.75 -7.69 -12.74
N PHE A 57 -6.81 -8.26 -12.16
CA PHE A 57 -6.83 -9.65 -11.69
C PHE A 57 -6.68 -10.65 -12.83
N GLU A 58 -7.39 -10.48 -13.95
CA GLU A 58 -7.22 -11.33 -15.14
C GLU A 58 -5.81 -11.26 -15.70
N ALA A 59 -5.21 -10.06 -15.74
CA ALA A 59 -3.83 -9.87 -16.16
C ALA A 59 -2.84 -10.64 -15.27
N ALA A 60 -3.04 -10.60 -13.95
CA ALA A 60 -2.23 -11.35 -12.99
C ALA A 60 -2.41 -12.87 -13.17
N ILE A 61 -3.65 -13.36 -13.35
CA ILE A 61 -3.94 -14.78 -13.60
C ILE A 61 -3.28 -15.25 -14.90
N LYS A 62 -3.38 -14.48 -15.97
CA LYS A 62 -2.75 -14.82 -17.25
C LYS A 62 -1.24 -14.95 -17.10
N CYS A 63 -0.58 -14.01 -16.43
CA CYS A 63 0.85 -14.11 -16.20
C CYS A 63 1.21 -15.32 -15.30
N ALA A 64 0.44 -15.57 -14.23
CA ALA A 64 0.68 -16.72 -13.35
C ALA A 64 0.51 -18.09 -14.05
N LYS A 65 -0.33 -18.17 -15.08
CA LYS A 65 -0.48 -19.37 -15.93
C LYS A 65 0.63 -19.51 -16.97
N ASP A 66 1.02 -18.40 -17.58
CA ASP A 66 1.97 -18.42 -18.71
C ASP A 66 3.44 -18.46 -18.25
N PHE A 67 3.74 -17.94 -17.06
CA PHE A 67 5.07 -17.93 -16.47
C PHE A 67 5.20 -18.92 -15.30
N ASP A 68 6.38 -19.51 -15.14
CA ASP A 68 6.67 -20.41 -14.02
C ASP A 68 6.98 -19.64 -12.72
N TRP A 69 6.02 -18.83 -12.27
CA TRP A 69 6.14 -18.05 -11.03
C TRP A 69 5.60 -18.86 -9.84
N ASP A 70 6.37 -18.90 -8.75
CA ASP A 70 5.98 -19.61 -7.53
C ASP A 70 4.93 -18.84 -6.73
N ALA A 71 5.09 -17.52 -6.67
CA ALA A 71 4.24 -16.63 -5.90
C ALA A 71 4.05 -15.29 -6.61
N VAL A 72 2.87 -14.69 -6.47
CA VAL A 72 2.55 -13.35 -6.97
C VAL A 72 1.65 -12.62 -5.99
N VAL A 73 1.62 -11.30 -6.06
CA VAL A 73 0.54 -10.52 -5.45
C VAL A 73 -0.77 -10.74 -6.19
N ALA A 74 -1.89 -10.78 -5.47
CA ALA A 74 -3.22 -10.98 -6.06
C ALA A 74 -3.62 -9.89 -7.05
N ASN A 75 -3.19 -8.64 -6.80
CA ASN A 75 -3.23 -7.53 -7.75
C ASN A 75 -1.82 -7.02 -8.01
N MET A 76 -1.47 -6.73 -9.26
CA MET A 76 -0.19 -6.07 -9.60
C MET A 76 -0.33 -4.54 -9.67
N VAL A 77 -1.55 -4.02 -9.85
CA VAL A 77 -1.83 -2.58 -9.98
C VAL A 77 -2.72 -2.15 -8.80
N TYR A 78 -2.10 -1.59 -7.78
CA TYR A 78 -2.76 -1.31 -6.49
C TYR A 78 -3.50 0.03 -6.41
N VAL A 79 -3.45 0.84 -7.47
CA VAL A 79 -4.25 2.06 -7.57
C VAL A 79 -5.47 1.77 -8.43
N TRP A 80 -6.63 1.75 -7.79
CA TRP A 80 -7.92 1.59 -8.45
C TRP A 80 -8.68 2.91 -8.45
N THR A 81 -9.18 3.30 -9.62
CA THR A 81 -9.90 4.56 -9.86
C THR A 81 -11.12 4.70 -8.96
N GLY A 82 -11.78 3.60 -8.62
CA GLY A 82 -12.92 3.64 -7.70
C GLY A 82 -12.55 4.01 -6.25
N LEU A 83 -11.29 3.93 -5.84
CA LEU A 83 -10.87 4.49 -4.55
C LEU A 83 -10.49 5.96 -4.68
N THR A 84 -9.80 6.34 -5.75
CA THR A 84 -9.34 7.71 -5.96
C THR A 84 -10.51 8.66 -6.22
N GLU A 85 -11.42 8.29 -7.13
CA GLU A 85 -12.51 9.17 -7.57
C GLU A 85 -13.69 9.18 -6.60
N GLN A 86 -14.00 8.07 -5.93
CA GLN A 86 -15.16 8.03 -5.01
C GLN A 86 -14.95 8.87 -3.76
N GLN A 87 -13.69 9.12 -3.39
CA GLN A 87 -13.31 10.03 -2.30
C GLN A 87 -12.77 11.36 -2.82
N GLY A 88 -12.75 11.58 -4.14
CA GLY A 88 -12.26 12.80 -4.77
C GLY A 88 -10.81 13.13 -4.41
N THR A 89 -9.93 12.13 -4.31
CA THR A 89 -8.53 12.34 -3.87
C THR A 89 -7.75 13.17 -4.88
N LYS A 90 -7.02 14.18 -4.41
CA LYS A 90 -6.27 15.13 -5.25
C LYS A 90 -4.81 14.73 -5.51
N TYR A 91 -4.29 13.76 -4.76
CA TYR A 91 -2.87 13.38 -4.79
C TYR A 91 -2.54 12.21 -5.74
N TYR A 92 -3.48 11.82 -6.60
CA TYR A 92 -3.26 10.86 -7.68
C TYR A 92 -3.53 11.53 -9.03
N ALA A 93 -2.74 11.15 -10.03
CA ALA A 93 -3.04 11.37 -11.44
C ALA A 93 -3.45 10.03 -12.05
N VAL A 94 -4.68 9.94 -12.52
CA VAL A 94 -5.31 8.70 -12.97
C VAL A 94 -5.16 8.54 -14.50
N PRO A 95 -4.70 7.39 -15.01
CA PRO A 95 -4.61 7.12 -16.45
C PRO A 95 -5.97 7.26 -17.14
N GLY A 96 -6.02 7.98 -18.26
CA GLY A 96 -7.24 8.26 -19.02
C GLY A 96 -8.19 9.31 -18.43
N ILE A 97 -7.86 9.88 -17.27
CA ILE A 97 -8.56 11.05 -16.69
C ILE A 97 -7.59 12.24 -16.67
N ASP A 98 -6.44 12.04 -16.04
CA ASP A 98 -5.40 13.05 -15.82
C ASP A 98 -4.16 12.84 -16.70
N LEU A 99 -3.91 11.60 -17.09
CA LEU A 99 -2.73 11.17 -17.85
C LEU A 99 -3.18 10.46 -19.13
N ASP A 100 -2.26 10.26 -20.07
CA ASP A 100 -2.50 9.39 -21.22
C ASP A 100 -2.85 7.97 -20.78
N ALA A 101 -3.71 7.28 -21.55
CA ALA A 101 -4.29 5.99 -21.17
C ALA A 101 -3.25 4.86 -20.97
N ASP A 102 -2.08 4.98 -21.60
CA ASP A 102 -0.97 4.00 -21.51
C ASP A 102 0.07 4.38 -20.45
N THR A 103 -0.10 5.49 -19.74
CA THR A 103 0.80 5.90 -18.66
C THR A 103 0.31 5.32 -17.34
N GLY A 104 1.20 4.73 -16.53
CA GLY A 104 0.86 4.29 -15.18
C GLY A 104 0.43 5.47 -14.29
N PHE A 105 -0.31 5.20 -13.22
CA PHE A 105 -0.73 6.27 -12.30
C PHE A 105 0.48 7.01 -11.73
N GLN A 106 0.31 8.28 -11.38
CA GLN A 106 1.35 9.06 -10.73
C GLN A 106 0.87 9.63 -9.40
N TYR A 107 1.80 9.82 -8.47
CA TYR A 107 1.57 10.60 -7.27
C TYR A 107 1.71 12.09 -7.60
N ARG A 108 0.73 12.88 -7.18
CA ARG A 108 0.78 14.34 -7.22
C ARG A 108 1.14 14.85 -5.84
N GLU A 109 2.36 15.35 -5.70
CA GLU A 109 2.73 16.04 -4.47
C GLU A 109 2.11 17.43 -4.44
N PRO A 110 1.54 17.85 -3.30
CA PRO A 110 1.13 19.24 -3.15
C PRO A 110 2.37 20.15 -3.22
N PRO A 111 2.25 21.34 -3.80
CA PRO A 111 3.20 22.43 -3.58
C PRO A 111 3.43 22.67 -2.07
N GLU A 112 4.59 23.19 -1.68
CA GLU A 112 4.95 23.36 -0.27
C GLU A 112 3.97 24.26 0.51
N ASP A 113 3.41 25.27 -0.15
CA ASP A 113 2.39 26.19 0.39
C ASP A 113 1.00 25.56 0.50
N GLU A 114 0.76 24.46 -0.21
CA GLU A 114 -0.48 23.68 -0.18
C GLU A 114 -0.29 22.28 0.46
N ALA A 115 0.80 22.09 1.21
CA ALA A 115 1.08 20.82 1.88
C ALA A 115 -0.11 20.37 2.74
N PHE A 116 -0.47 19.08 2.66
CA PHE A 116 -1.63 18.55 3.39
C PHE A 116 -1.45 18.60 4.90
N MET A 117 -0.21 18.54 5.36
CA MET A 117 0.22 18.84 6.72
C MET A 117 1.29 19.94 6.68
N LYS A 118 1.12 20.96 7.52
CA LYS A 118 2.04 22.08 7.67
C LYS A 118 3.13 21.82 8.72
N PRO A 119 4.29 22.50 8.61
CA PRO A 119 5.36 22.51 9.61
C PRO A 119 4.96 22.67 11.08
N ASP A 120 3.95 23.47 11.37
CA ASP A 120 3.50 23.83 12.71
C ASP A 120 2.40 22.88 13.26
N GLU A 121 2.00 21.89 12.47
CA GLU A 121 0.91 20.95 12.79
C GLU A 121 1.40 19.60 13.35
N TYR A 122 2.72 19.40 13.52
CA TYR A 122 3.28 18.18 14.11
C TYR A 122 2.70 17.86 15.48
N ASP A 123 2.54 18.87 16.34
CA ASP A 123 2.04 18.65 17.70
C ASP A 123 0.59 18.17 17.69
N SER A 124 -0.24 18.72 16.80
CA SER A 124 -1.63 18.26 16.61
C SER A 124 -1.71 16.84 16.06
N LEU A 125 -0.83 16.48 15.12
CA LEU A 125 -0.73 15.09 14.63
C LEU A 125 -0.31 14.13 15.76
N CYS A 126 0.66 14.52 16.58
CA CYS A 126 1.15 13.69 17.68
C CYS A 126 0.10 13.47 18.78
N GLU A 127 -0.70 14.50 19.09
CA GLU A 127 -1.71 14.45 20.14
C GLU A 127 -2.89 13.53 19.78
N ASP A 128 -3.41 13.65 18.55
CA ASP A 128 -4.50 12.82 18.04
C ASP A 128 -4.32 12.52 16.55
N PRO A 129 -3.57 11.45 16.19
CA PRO A 129 -3.35 11.09 14.79
C PRO A 129 -4.66 10.84 14.03
N THR A 130 -5.66 10.24 14.68
CA THR A 130 -6.93 9.89 14.03
C THR A 130 -7.76 11.15 13.78
N GLY A 131 -7.89 12.00 14.80
CA GLY A 131 -8.55 13.30 14.68
C GLY A 131 -7.87 14.18 13.65
N PHE A 132 -6.54 14.24 13.61
CA PHE A 132 -5.80 14.99 12.60
C PHE A 132 -6.12 14.50 11.18
N LEU A 133 -6.11 13.18 10.96
CA LEU A 133 -6.40 12.60 9.66
C LEU A 133 -7.81 12.92 9.18
N TYR A 134 -8.83 12.85 10.05
CA TYR A 134 -10.22 13.11 9.67
C TYR A 134 -10.57 14.59 9.56
N ASN A 135 -10.04 15.41 10.47
CA ASN A 135 -10.49 16.79 10.64
C ASN A 135 -9.61 17.80 9.89
N VAL A 136 -8.35 17.45 9.61
CA VAL A 136 -7.38 18.35 8.97
C VAL A 136 -6.93 17.81 7.62
N TRP A 137 -6.42 16.58 7.58
CA TRP A 137 -5.84 16.01 6.37
C TRP A 137 -6.89 15.66 5.30
N LEU A 138 -7.93 14.92 5.67
CA LEU A 138 -8.95 14.41 4.74
C LEU A 138 -9.63 15.53 3.92
N PRO A 139 -10.08 16.66 4.52
CA PRO A 139 -10.64 17.78 3.76
C PRO A 139 -9.63 18.44 2.80
N ARG A 140 -8.33 18.38 3.09
CA ARG A 140 -7.29 18.95 2.22
C ARG A 140 -7.01 18.07 1.02
N VAL A 141 -6.99 16.75 1.23
CA VAL A 141 -6.71 15.78 0.16
C VAL A 141 -7.91 15.42 -0.69
N SER A 142 -9.13 15.70 -0.25
CA SER A 142 -10.36 15.42 -0.98
C SER A 142 -10.96 16.69 -1.60
N GLY A 143 -11.51 16.58 -2.81
CA GLY A 143 -12.31 17.63 -3.44
C GLY A 143 -13.74 17.70 -2.94
N ASP A 144 -14.24 16.64 -2.30
CA ASP A 144 -15.64 16.49 -1.93
C ASP A 144 -15.88 16.59 -0.41
N VAL A 145 -14.87 16.29 0.41
CA VAL A 145 -14.98 16.34 1.88
C VAL A 145 -14.81 17.78 2.38
N VAL A 146 -15.73 18.24 3.22
CA VAL A 146 -15.69 19.60 3.80
C VAL A 146 -15.02 19.59 5.18
N ALA A 147 -14.38 20.71 5.52
CA ALA A 147 -13.70 20.86 6.81
C ALA A 147 -14.69 21.01 7.98
N PRO A 148 -14.28 20.65 9.22
CA PRO A 148 -15.09 20.88 10.40
C PRO A 148 -15.50 22.36 10.55
N GLY A 149 -16.78 22.59 10.87
CA GLY A 149 -17.35 23.94 11.00
C GLY A 149 -17.96 24.49 9.71
N GLU A 150 -17.65 23.92 8.55
CA GLU A 150 -18.26 24.28 7.28
C GLU A 150 -19.64 23.63 7.09
N PRO A 151 -20.55 24.23 6.29
CA PRO A 151 -21.83 23.61 5.96
C PRO A 151 -21.64 22.25 5.27
N ASN A 152 -22.29 21.22 5.80
CA ASN A 152 -22.29 19.90 5.17
C ASN A 152 -22.93 19.95 3.76
N THR A 153 -22.39 19.17 2.83
CA THR A 153 -22.90 19.09 1.45
C THR A 153 -23.35 17.67 1.10
N PHE A 154 -24.24 17.55 0.11
CA PHE A 154 -24.62 16.25 -0.42
C PHE A 154 -23.40 15.49 -0.97
N ARG A 155 -22.46 16.20 -1.63
CA ARG A 155 -21.23 15.59 -2.15
C ARG A 155 -20.36 14.99 -1.05
N ASN A 156 -20.16 15.70 0.07
CA ASN A 156 -19.43 15.20 1.23
C ASN A 156 -20.02 13.88 1.75
N ASN A 157 -21.33 13.85 2.01
CA ASN A 157 -22.00 12.66 2.53
C ASN A 157 -21.88 11.47 1.58
N VAL A 158 -22.03 11.73 0.27
CA VAL A 158 -21.95 10.69 -0.75
C VAL A 158 -20.52 10.20 -0.94
N ALA A 159 -19.51 11.06 -0.86
CA ALA A 159 -18.10 10.67 -0.95
C ALA A 159 -17.71 9.71 0.18
N MET A 160 -18.13 10.00 1.41
CA MET A 160 -17.90 9.10 2.55
C MET A 160 -18.60 7.75 2.38
N LEU A 161 -19.87 7.76 1.96
CA LEU A 161 -20.64 6.54 1.72
C LEU A 161 -20.02 5.67 0.61
N LYS A 162 -19.76 6.28 -0.56
CA LYS A 162 -19.23 5.56 -1.72
C LYS A 162 -17.79 5.11 -1.50
N GLY A 163 -16.96 5.91 -0.84
CA GLY A 163 -15.60 5.54 -0.47
C GLY A 163 -15.57 4.28 0.41
N GLY A 164 -16.42 4.22 1.44
CA GLY A 164 -16.55 3.03 2.29
C GLY A 164 -17.00 1.78 1.53
N ILE A 165 -18.02 1.90 0.68
CA ILE A 165 -18.51 0.79 -0.16
C ILE A 165 -17.44 0.34 -1.16
N ALA A 166 -16.73 1.27 -1.79
CA ALA A 166 -15.66 0.98 -2.74
C ALA A 166 -14.52 0.21 -2.06
N MET A 167 -14.11 0.65 -0.86
CA MET A 167 -13.08 -0.02 -0.06
C MET A 167 -13.49 -1.45 0.29
N LEU A 168 -14.71 -1.65 0.80
CA LEU A 168 -15.22 -2.99 1.11
C LEU A 168 -15.30 -3.87 -0.14
N ASN A 169 -15.81 -3.35 -1.26
CA ASN A 169 -15.90 -4.11 -2.51
C ASN A 169 -14.52 -4.55 -3.01
N TYR A 170 -13.57 -3.62 -3.07
CA TYR A 170 -12.22 -3.91 -3.57
C TYR A 170 -11.48 -4.92 -2.69
N PHE A 171 -11.47 -4.72 -1.36
CA PHE A 171 -10.75 -5.63 -0.46
C PHE A 171 -11.42 -7.00 -0.33
N ASN A 172 -12.76 -7.09 -0.38
CA ASN A 172 -13.45 -8.38 -0.41
C ASN A 172 -13.18 -9.18 -1.70
N ALA A 173 -12.81 -8.51 -2.80
CA ALA A 173 -12.51 -9.18 -4.06
C ALA A 173 -11.16 -9.94 -4.05
N PHE A 174 -10.27 -9.67 -3.08
CA PHE A 174 -8.98 -10.36 -2.97
C PHE A 174 -9.14 -11.84 -2.61
N GLY A 175 -10.10 -12.21 -1.75
CA GLY A 175 -10.33 -13.61 -1.35
C GLY A 175 -10.58 -14.52 -2.56
N PRO A 176 -11.62 -14.25 -3.36
CA PRO A 176 -11.88 -15.00 -4.60
C PRO A 176 -10.70 -14.98 -5.57
N GLN A 177 -9.96 -13.86 -5.69
CA GLN A 177 -8.79 -13.80 -6.56
C GLN A 177 -7.64 -14.72 -6.08
N ILE A 178 -7.41 -14.79 -4.77
CA ILE A 178 -6.42 -15.71 -4.16
C ILE A 178 -6.82 -17.16 -4.39
N GLU A 179 -8.12 -17.48 -4.28
CA GLU A 179 -8.63 -18.81 -4.60
C GLU A 179 -8.38 -19.17 -6.07
N ARG A 180 -8.54 -18.22 -7.00
CA ARG A 180 -8.23 -18.43 -8.42
C ARG A 180 -6.73 -18.65 -8.67
N LEU A 181 -5.86 -17.88 -8.02
CA LEU A 181 -4.41 -18.13 -8.10
C LEU A 181 -4.05 -19.54 -7.63
N THR A 182 -4.67 -19.99 -6.54
CA THR A 182 -4.46 -21.33 -5.98
C THR A 182 -5.00 -22.41 -6.90
N ASN A 183 -6.27 -22.32 -7.27
CA ASN A 183 -7.03 -23.41 -7.91
C ASN A 183 -6.86 -23.46 -9.43
N GLU A 184 -6.58 -22.33 -10.09
CA GLU A 184 -6.41 -22.27 -11.55
C GLU A 184 -4.94 -22.23 -11.97
N CYS A 185 -4.05 -21.69 -11.13
CA CYS A 185 -2.65 -21.42 -11.50
C CYS A 185 -1.64 -22.19 -10.66
N GLY A 186 -2.07 -22.81 -9.55
CA GLY A 186 -1.17 -23.42 -8.57
C GLY A 186 -0.16 -22.42 -8.00
N THR A 187 -0.51 -21.14 -7.92
CA THR A 187 0.42 -20.05 -7.58
C THR A 187 0.07 -19.48 -6.21
N VAL A 188 1.09 -19.18 -5.41
CA VAL A 188 0.94 -18.67 -4.05
C VAL A 188 0.58 -17.17 -4.07
N SER A 189 -0.37 -16.75 -3.24
CA SER A 189 -0.52 -15.32 -2.92
C SER A 189 0.65 -14.89 -2.05
N ALA A 190 1.56 -14.10 -2.61
CA ALA A 190 2.89 -13.87 -2.03
C ALA A 190 2.89 -13.16 -0.66
N ILE A 191 1.83 -12.44 -0.33
CA ILE A 191 1.76 -11.56 0.84
C ILE A 191 0.34 -11.55 1.43
N ALA A 192 0.24 -11.19 2.69
CA ALA A 192 -1.02 -10.84 3.35
C ALA A 192 -0.77 -9.73 4.37
N GLY A 193 -1.54 -8.65 4.26
CA GLY A 193 -1.35 -7.45 5.07
C GLY A 193 -0.37 -6.47 4.44
N ILE A 194 -0.34 -5.28 5.03
CA ILE A 194 0.44 -4.16 4.52
C ILE A 194 1.09 -3.38 5.66
N LEU A 195 2.36 -3.06 5.48
CA LEU A 195 3.11 -2.16 6.34
C LEU A 195 3.73 -1.03 5.50
N LYS A 196 3.72 0.17 6.06
CA LYS A 196 4.51 1.30 5.61
C LYS A 196 5.27 1.86 6.80
N ALA A 197 6.48 2.35 6.57
CA ALA A 197 7.22 3.01 7.64
C ALA A 197 6.53 4.32 8.05
N PRO A 198 6.60 4.73 9.33
CA PRO A 198 6.02 6.01 9.78
C PRO A 198 6.52 7.22 8.97
N LEU A 199 7.83 7.26 8.68
CA LEU A 199 8.43 8.33 7.89
C LEU A 199 7.92 8.35 6.44
N ASP A 200 7.67 7.17 5.84
CA ASP A 200 7.10 7.09 4.49
C ASP A 200 5.66 7.64 4.47
N ILE A 201 4.87 7.40 5.53
CA ILE A 201 3.52 7.99 5.65
C ILE A 201 3.58 9.52 5.70
N LEU A 202 4.53 10.08 6.46
CA LEU A 202 4.77 11.52 6.47
C LEU A 202 5.13 12.03 5.07
N ALA A 203 6.06 11.35 4.38
CA ALA A 203 6.55 11.75 3.07
C ALA A 203 5.50 11.64 1.94
N ASP A 204 4.70 10.58 1.96
CA ASP A 204 3.81 10.22 0.86
C ASP A 204 2.42 10.83 0.99
N LYS A 205 1.93 10.98 2.23
CA LYS A 205 0.53 11.31 2.49
C LYS A 205 0.36 12.64 3.20
N LEU A 206 1.26 13.04 4.09
CA LEU A 206 1.02 14.20 4.94
C LEU A 206 1.82 15.43 4.48
N ARG A 207 3.15 15.39 4.57
CA ARG A 207 4.03 16.56 4.41
C ARG A 207 4.54 16.77 2.98
N GLY A 208 4.58 15.71 2.17
CA GLY A 208 5.32 15.69 0.90
C GLY A 208 6.83 15.46 1.13
N TYR A 209 7.56 15.08 0.08
CA TYR A 209 8.99 14.73 0.21
C TYR A 209 9.87 15.94 0.43
N VAL A 210 9.71 16.98 -0.40
CA VAL A 210 10.50 18.22 -0.27
C VAL A 210 10.30 18.81 1.12
N GLY A 211 9.04 18.91 1.53
CA GLY A 211 8.67 19.37 2.86
C GLY A 211 9.30 18.55 3.97
N LEU A 212 9.22 17.22 3.90
CA LEU A 212 9.85 16.35 4.89
C LEU A 212 11.37 16.49 4.92
N CYS A 213 12.04 16.68 3.76
CA CYS A 213 13.48 16.89 3.70
C CYS A 213 13.91 18.14 4.46
N HIS A 214 13.18 19.25 4.33
CA HIS A 214 13.41 20.46 5.13
C HIS A 214 13.20 20.18 6.62
N ASP A 215 12.12 19.49 6.96
CA ASP A 215 11.72 19.25 8.33
C ASP A 215 12.68 18.30 9.06
N LEU A 216 13.28 17.35 8.34
CA LEU A 216 14.34 16.47 8.85
C LEU A 216 15.60 17.25 9.28
N LEU A 217 15.88 18.40 8.66
CA LEU A 217 17.02 19.26 9.01
C LEU A 217 16.65 20.27 10.10
N GLU A 218 15.47 20.89 9.99
CA GLU A 218 15.10 22.02 10.85
C GLU A 218 14.38 21.61 12.14
N ARG A 219 13.64 20.48 12.11
CA ARG A 219 12.83 20.01 13.24
C ARG A 219 12.82 18.47 13.39
N PRO A 220 13.99 17.80 13.38
CA PRO A 220 14.06 16.34 13.47
C PRO A 220 13.32 15.78 14.70
N ASP A 221 13.34 16.50 15.83
CA ASP A 221 12.65 16.10 17.06
C ASP A 221 11.12 16.03 16.89
N LYS A 222 10.53 16.91 16.06
CA LYS A 222 9.11 16.87 15.73
C LYS A 222 8.79 15.72 14.77
N VAL A 223 9.68 15.47 13.81
CA VAL A 223 9.53 14.37 12.83
C VAL A 223 9.53 13.01 13.53
N ILE A 224 10.47 12.77 14.45
CA ILE A 224 10.52 11.51 15.19
C ILE A 224 9.30 11.34 16.10
N ALA A 225 8.87 12.40 16.80
CA ALA A 225 7.67 12.34 17.64
C ALA A 225 6.41 11.96 16.83
N ALA A 226 6.24 12.52 15.63
CA ALA A 226 5.12 12.12 14.75
C ALA A 226 5.28 10.70 14.23
N CYS A 227 6.49 10.26 13.92
CA CYS A 227 6.74 8.86 13.56
C CYS A 227 6.33 7.91 14.70
N GLU A 228 6.69 8.24 15.94
CA GLU A 228 6.31 7.46 17.13
C GLU A 228 4.79 7.45 17.36
N ALA A 229 4.11 8.58 17.18
CA ALA A 229 2.66 8.67 17.30
C ALA A 229 1.92 7.82 16.24
N LEU A 230 2.51 7.64 15.06
CA LEU A 230 1.95 6.81 13.99
C LEU A 230 2.21 5.30 14.19
N MET A 231 3.19 4.90 14.99
CA MET A 231 3.58 3.48 15.14
C MET A 231 2.41 2.56 15.53
N PRO A 232 1.57 2.86 16.56
CA PRO A 232 0.49 1.96 16.96
C PRO A 232 -0.53 1.72 15.84
N HIS A 233 -0.85 2.76 15.06
CA HIS A 233 -1.77 2.65 13.93
C HIS A 233 -1.21 1.76 12.83
N LEU A 234 0.07 1.93 12.49
CA LEU A 234 0.71 1.15 11.43
C LEU A 234 0.91 -0.32 11.83
N THR A 235 1.21 -0.58 13.11
CA THR A 235 1.19 -1.94 13.67
C THR A 235 -0.20 -2.56 13.56
N HIS A 236 -1.25 -1.82 13.93
CA HIS A 236 -2.63 -2.32 13.84
C HIS A 236 -3.01 -2.67 12.40
N VAL A 237 -2.74 -1.77 11.44
CA VAL A 237 -3.02 -2.01 10.01
C VAL A 237 -2.29 -3.24 9.49
N ALA A 238 -1.02 -3.43 9.88
CA ALA A 238 -0.25 -4.60 9.50
C ALA A 238 -0.86 -5.89 10.03
N LEU A 239 -1.19 -5.94 11.33
CA LEU A 239 -1.74 -7.11 11.99
C LEU A 239 -3.19 -7.42 11.57
N SER A 240 -4.01 -6.41 11.32
CA SER A 240 -5.44 -6.60 10.96
C SER A 240 -5.62 -7.27 9.59
N GLY A 241 -4.67 -7.10 8.69
CA GLY A 241 -4.67 -7.72 7.36
C GLY A 241 -3.75 -8.92 7.21
N ALA A 242 -3.07 -9.34 8.28
CA ALA A 242 -2.07 -10.39 8.24
C ALA A 242 -2.68 -11.77 7.96
N ASP A 243 -1.88 -12.68 7.42
CA ASP A 243 -2.28 -14.07 7.23
C ASP A 243 -2.51 -14.75 8.59
N PRO A 244 -3.76 -15.17 8.94
CA PRO A 244 -4.05 -15.81 10.21
C PRO A 244 -3.31 -17.14 10.38
N ASP A 245 -2.98 -17.83 9.29
CA ASP A 245 -2.25 -19.09 9.29
C ASP A 245 -0.72 -18.88 9.28
N LYS A 246 -0.26 -17.63 9.21
CA LYS A 246 1.16 -17.23 9.30
C LYS A 246 2.04 -17.92 8.26
N ASN A 247 1.47 -18.19 7.08
CA ASN A 247 2.21 -18.80 5.99
C ASN A 247 2.97 -17.77 5.16
N VAL A 248 2.35 -16.62 4.88
CA VAL A 248 2.93 -15.58 4.01
C VAL A 248 3.21 -14.28 4.77
N PRO A 249 4.23 -13.51 4.38
CA PRO A 249 4.64 -12.30 5.10
C PRO A 249 3.68 -11.13 4.89
N ILE A 250 3.73 -10.18 5.82
CA ILE A 250 3.18 -8.84 5.68
C ILE A 250 4.13 -8.04 4.79
N ALA A 251 3.62 -7.48 3.69
CA ALA A 251 4.46 -6.71 2.79
C ALA A 251 4.83 -5.34 3.37
N ILE A 252 6.11 -5.00 3.37
CA ILE A 252 6.59 -3.63 3.59
C ILE A 252 6.73 -2.88 2.26
N TRP A 253 5.98 -1.79 2.09
CA TRP A 253 6.12 -0.88 0.96
C TRP A 253 7.00 0.29 1.37
N MET A 254 8.29 0.18 1.06
CA MET A 254 9.26 1.25 1.33
C MET A 254 9.34 2.19 0.13
N HIS A 255 9.27 3.50 0.40
CA HIS A 255 9.35 4.50 -0.66
C HIS A 255 10.51 5.49 -0.43
N ARG A 256 10.34 6.45 0.48
CA ARG A 256 11.16 7.67 0.59
C ARG A 256 12.10 7.68 1.80
N GLY A 257 11.92 6.76 2.74
CA GLY A 257 12.74 6.63 3.93
C GLY A 257 14.05 5.85 3.74
N CYS A 258 14.44 5.53 2.50
CA CYS A 258 15.70 4.85 2.22
C CYS A 258 16.82 5.82 1.82
N VAL A 259 18.07 5.38 1.98
CA VAL A 259 19.25 6.10 1.47
C VAL A 259 19.32 5.89 -0.05
N PRO A 260 19.54 6.93 -0.88
CA PRO A 260 19.99 8.28 -0.54
C PRO A 260 18.89 9.36 -0.44
N PHE A 261 17.60 9.01 -0.39
CA PHE A 261 16.54 10.01 -0.24
C PHE A 261 16.58 10.73 1.12
N ILE A 262 17.09 10.06 2.15
CA ILE A 262 17.45 10.66 3.44
C ILE A 262 18.91 10.35 3.79
N SER A 263 19.49 11.12 4.71
CA SER A 263 20.84 10.87 5.20
C SER A 263 20.92 9.53 5.95
N HIS A 264 22.11 8.94 5.97
CA HIS A 264 22.36 7.72 6.76
C HIS A 264 22.13 7.95 8.27
N GLU A 265 22.33 9.17 8.74
CA GLU A 265 22.04 9.58 10.10
C GLU A 265 20.53 9.51 10.38
N HIS A 266 19.71 10.21 9.58
CA HIS A 266 18.24 10.20 9.71
C HIS A 266 17.65 8.80 9.52
N PHE A 267 18.26 7.97 8.65
CA PHE A 267 17.88 6.57 8.53
C PHE A 267 18.02 5.84 9.87
N LYS A 268 19.14 6.03 10.57
CA LYS A 268 19.41 5.35 11.85
C LYS A 268 18.61 5.94 13.00
N SER A 269 18.57 7.27 13.10
CA SER A 269 18.00 7.98 14.25
C SER A 269 16.48 8.13 14.20
N ILE A 270 15.87 8.13 13.00
CA ILE A 270 14.44 8.35 12.82
C ILE A 270 13.80 7.14 12.13
N TYR A 271 14.09 6.90 10.84
CA TYR A 271 13.41 5.88 10.05
C TYR A 271 13.46 4.49 10.70
N TRP A 272 14.66 3.97 10.93
CA TRP A 272 14.89 2.65 11.51
C TRP A 272 14.54 2.61 13.00
N ALA A 273 14.77 3.71 13.72
CA ALA A 273 14.41 3.83 15.13
C ALA A 273 12.90 3.64 15.36
N THR A 274 12.05 4.10 14.43
CA THR A 274 10.59 3.95 14.53
C THR A 274 10.03 2.76 13.76
N LEU A 275 10.68 2.30 12.69
CA LEU A 275 10.23 1.12 11.95
C LEU A 275 10.59 -0.19 12.65
N LYS A 276 11.79 -0.29 13.22
CA LYS A 276 12.27 -1.53 13.86
C LYS A 276 11.34 -2.00 14.99
N PRO A 277 10.87 -1.14 15.93
CA PRO A 277 9.99 -1.60 16.99
C PRO A 277 8.64 -2.10 16.45
N VAL A 278 8.11 -1.50 15.38
CA VAL A 278 6.90 -1.99 14.68
C VAL A 278 7.14 -3.40 14.13
N ILE A 279 8.26 -3.64 13.46
CA ILE A 279 8.62 -4.99 12.96
C ILE A 279 8.79 -5.98 14.12
N GLN A 280 9.43 -5.57 15.21
CA GLN A 280 9.62 -6.42 16.39
C GLN A 280 8.28 -6.79 17.05
N GLU A 281 7.33 -5.87 17.07
CA GLU A 281 5.98 -6.12 17.60
C GLU A 281 5.17 -7.03 16.67
N ILE A 282 5.28 -6.86 15.35
CA ILE A 282 4.67 -7.79 14.40
C ILE A 282 5.26 -9.21 14.56
N ASN A 283 6.58 -9.30 14.72
CA ASN A 283 7.27 -10.56 14.97
C ASN A 283 6.86 -11.20 16.32
N SER A 284 6.57 -10.41 17.35
CA SER A 284 6.12 -10.90 18.66
C SER A 284 4.77 -11.64 18.56
N HIS A 285 3.94 -11.28 17.58
CA HIS A 285 2.69 -11.97 17.24
C HIS A 285 2.89 -13.20 16.34
N GLY A 286 4.14 -13.47 15.92
CA GLY A 286 4.51 -14.61 15.08
C GLY A 286 4.27 -14.40 13.59
N HIS A 287 4.04 -13.16 13.15
CA HIS A 287 4.00 -12.83 11.73
C HIS A 287 5.39 -12.47 11.22
N GLN A 288 5.63 -12.71 9.94
CA GLN A 288 6.84 -12.25 9.25
C GLN A 288 6.52 -10.95 8.50
N VAL A 289 7.51 -10.08 8.36
CA VAL A 289 7.48 -8.87 7.51
C VAL A 289 8.53 -9.02 6.42
#